data_AF-A0A1G4IUB3-F1
#
_entry.id   AF-A0A1G4IUB3-F1
#
_cell.length_a   1.000
_cell.length_b   1.000
_cell.length_c   1.000
_cell.angle_alpha   90.00
_cell.angle_beta   90.00
_cell.angle_gamma   90.00
#
_symmetry.space_group_name_H-M   'P 1'
#
loop_
_entity.id
_entity.type
_entity.pdbx_description
1 polymer ?
#
loop_
_entity_poly.entity_id
_entity_poly.type
_entity_poly.pdbx_seq_one_letter_code
_entity_poly.pdbx_strand_id
1 'polypeptide(L)'
;MSVEDASNGALGKRSLSEVNTNFPDSSIPQDEVAKKPRVQDEEKEIFDEAPPADELEDIVDEYVVKQTEAVANASSTGAEEAIAGDPLPQNVEKDFMMPAEPIPAINIPKNPVTGKYKFPFISKEESLAARSYLKYYGSGRFLDSYLPEDLNSLYIYHLIKLLGFQIKDKLLLEAVQSVAENEIYSQRSNTESTASVNGTGERKSSAEMAAAVEQPSSNEDSEYYDDPLEKKHAVRLIKDLQKAMNKVLSTRMRLPNFHTLDDFVNKLRTAKKVLILTGAGISTSLGIPDFRSSEGFYSKIRHLGLDDPQDVFNYEIFMQDPSVFYNIAHMVLPPENLYSPLHSFIRMIQDKGKLLRNYTQNIDNLESYAGIQSEKMVQCHGSFATASCVTCHWKLPGERIFSNIRNLELPLCPYCYKKRKEFFPTSQPGSKEGEPETFNSVFNNVLKSYGVLKPDITFFGEALPSKFHRNIRDDVLKCDLLICIGTSLKVAPVSEIVNMIPSYVPQVLINKDPVRHAEFDLSLLGYCDDVAALVTQKCGWSMPHNKWPTLQEVEYGCEMYERGIYEIQPKASKSSSPQPEE
;
A
#
# COMPACT_ATOMS: atom_id res chain seq x y z
N MET A 1 39.74 0.32 -41.90
CA MET A 1 40.42 -0.74 -42.67
C MET A 1 40.01 -2.06 -42.05
N SER A 2 39.42 -2.94 -42.86
CA SER A 2 39.56 -4.41 -42.85
C SER A 2 39.53 -5.10 -41.48
N VAL A 3 38.41 -5.67 -41.01
CA VAL A 3 37.71 -6.87 -41.51
C VAL A 3 38.63 -8.08 -41.63
N GLU A 4 38.47 -9.03 -40.70
CA GLU A 4 38.72 -10.46 -40.92
C GLU A 4 37.82 -11.29 -39.97
N ASP A 5 37.13 -12.27 -40.52
CA ASP A 5 36.18 -13.16 -39.81
C ASP A 5 36.88 -14.42 -39.26
N ALA A 6 36.37 -14.95 -38.14
CA ALA A 6 36.53 -16.36 -37.78
C ALA A 6 35.26 -16.86 -37.05
N SER A 7 34.86 -18.11 -37.33
CA SER A 7 33.47 -18.55 -37.18
C SER A 7 33.24 -19.70 -36.18
N ASN A 8 31.99 -19.79 -35.72
CA ASN A 8 31.28 -20.96 -35.20
C ASN A 8 31.89 -21.80 -34.05
N GLY A 9 31.26 -21.68 -32.88
CA GLY A 9 31.18 -22.74 -31.86
C GLY A 9 29.78 -22.75 -31.25
N ALA A 10 29.05 -23.86 -31.36
CA ALA A 10 27.71 -24.03 -30.81
C ALA A 10 27.71 -25.00 -29.60
N LEU A 11 26.55 -25.12 -28.93
CA LEU A 11 26.24 -25.91 -27.71
C LEU A 11 26.52 -25.14 -26.40
N GLY A 12 25.64 -25.18 -25.38
CA GLY A 12 24.32 -25.81 -25.33
C GLY A 12 23.52 -25.39 -24.10
N LYS A 13 22.19 -25.34 -24.23
CA LYS A 13 21.27 -25.08 -23.11
C LYS A 13 21.16 -26.32 -22.21
N ARG A 14 21.09 -26.15 -20.89
CA ARG A 14 20.68 -27.23 -19.95
C ARG A 14 19.37 -26.84 -19.25
N SER A 15 18.49 -27.82 -19.13
CA SER A 15 17.23 -27.75 -18.38
C SER A 15 17.44 -28.30 -16.97
N LEU A 16 16.78 -27.72 -15.97
CA LEU A 16 16.72 -28.25 -14.60
C LEU A 16 15.34 -28.86 -14.36
N SER A 17 15.26 -30.18 -14.46
CA SER A 17 14.07 -30.95 -14.09
C SER A 17 14.48 -32.40 -13.85
N GLU A 18 14.55 -32.83 -12.58
CA GLU A 18 14.38 -34.22 -12.12
C GLU A 18 14.64 -34.28 -10.60
N VAL A 19 13.57 -34.08 -9.81
CA VAL A 19 13.52 -34.57 -8.42
C VAL A 19 12.63 -35.79 -8.46
N ASN A 20 13.21 -36.97 -8.22
CA ASN A 20 12.44 -38.21 -8.17
C ASN A 20 12.60 -38.87 -6.79
N THR A 21 11.46 -39.18 -6.19
CA THR A 21 11.33 -39.76 -4.85
C THR A 21 11.64 -41.25 -4.85
N ASN A 22 12.35 -41.76 -3.83
CA ASN A 22 12.07 -43.07 -3.21
C ASN A 22 12.98 -43.33 -1.99
N PHE A 23 12.37 -43.72 -0.87
CA PHE A 23 13.04 -44.32 0.31
C PHE A 23 12.61 -45.78 0.44
N PRO A 24 13.50 -46.69 0.90
CA PRO A 24 13.12 -47.94 1.54
C PRO A 24 13.31 -47.90 3.08
N ASP A 25 12.61 -48.81 3.75
CA ASP A 25 12.23 -48.79 5.18
C ASP A 25 13.06 -49.77 6.08
N SER A 26 12.71 -49.88 7.38
CA SER A 26 13.22 -50.71 8.51
C SER A 26 14.28 -50.05 9.44
N SER A 27 14.13 -49.76 10.76
CA SER A 27 13.50 -50.37 11.98
C SER A 27 14.47 -51.21 12.86
N ILE A 28 14.36 -51.34 14.21
CA ILE A 28 13.20 -51.12 15.11
C ILE A 28 13.37 -50.15 16.35
N PRO A 29 13.55 -50.53 17.65
CA PRO A 29 12.54 -50.06 18.63
C PRO A 29 13.00 -49.27 19.90
N GLN A 30 12.02 -48.49 20.40
CA GLN A 30 11.65 -48.20 21.80
C GLN A 30 12.60 -47.44 22.74
N ASP A 31 12.14 -46.29 23.25
CA ASP A 31 11.69 -46.21 24.66
C ASP A 31 10.64 -45.10 24.91
N GLU A 32 9.93 -45.16 26.04
CA GLU A 32 8.63 -44.49 26.28
C GLU A 32 8.65 -43.03 26.76
N VAL A 33 7.79 -42.15 26.19
CA VAL A 33 7.32 -40.91 26.89
C VAL A 33 5.84 -40.59 26.58
N ALA A 34 5.03 -40.52 27.65
CA ALA A 34 3.76 -39.81 27.86
C ALA A 34 2.73 -39.61 26.71
N LYS A 35 1.54 -40.20 26.89
CA LYS A 35 0.34 -40.01 26.05
C LYS A 35 -0.29 -38.61 26.18
N LYS A 36 -0.66 -38.00 25.05
CA LYS A 36 -1.77 -37.02 24.94
C LYS A 36 -2.93 -37.65 24.13
N PRO A 37 -4.20 -37.28 24.39
CA PRO A 37 -5.34 -37.87 23.71
C PRO A 37 -5.44 -37.46 22.24
N ARG A 38 -5.94 -38.39 21.42
CA ARG A 38 -6.06 -38.30 19.97
C ARG A 38 -7.44 -37.71 19.62
N VAL A 39 -7.47 -36.51 19.05
CA VAL A 39 -8.69 -35.97 18.39
C VAL A 39 -8.80 -36.62 17.01
N GLN A 40 -10.02 -36.84 16.53
CA GLN A 40 -10.31 -37.61 15.33
C GLN A 40 -10.01 -36.81 14.05
N ASP A 41 -9.47 -37.49 13.03
CA ASP A 41 -8.96 -36.90 11.79
C ASP A 41 -10.08 -36.58 10.76
N GLU A 42 -11.15 -35.89 11.16
CA GLU A 42 -12.29 -35.53 10.28
C GLU A 42 -12.49 -34.01 10.05
N GLU A 43 -11.70 -33.12 10.68
CA GLU A 43 -11.83 -31.66 10.52
C GLU A 43 -10.73 -30.99 9.65
N LYS A 44 -10.06 -31.76 8.77
CA LYS A 44 -8.88 -31.27 8.01
C LYS A 44 -9.10 -30.85 6.55
N GLU A 45 -10.31 -30.97 6.01
CA GLU A 45 -10.64 -30.57 4.62
C GLU A 45 -11.44 -29.25 4.51
N ILE A 46 -11.15 -28.25 5.36
CA ILE A 46 -11.86 -26.95 5.37
C ILE A 46 -10.91 -25.72 5.20
N PHE A 47 -9.59 -25.92 5.11
CA PHE A 47 -8.60 -24.83 5.21
C PHE A 47 -7.54 -24.73 4.09
N ASP A 48 -7.82 -25.24 2.89
CA ASP A 48 -6.91 -25.13 1.72
C ASP A 48 -7.53 -24.50 0.46
N GLU A 49 -8.57 -23.67 0.61
CA GLU A 49 -8.92 -22.68 -0.42
C GLU A 49 -8.57 -21.27 0.05
N ALA A 50 -7.67 -20.61 -0.68
CA ALA A 50 -7.48 -19.17 -0.56
C ALA A 50 -8.81 -18.48 -0.88
N PRO A 51 -9.30 -17.55 -0.03
CA PRO A 51 -10.61 -16.96 -0.25
C PRO A 51 -10.65 -16.23 -1.60
N PRO A 52 -11.75 -16.36 -2.38
CA PRO A 52 -11.89 -15.67 -3.65
C PRO A 52 -11.82 -14.15 -3.44
N ALA A 53 -11.34 -13.44 -4.47
CA ALA A 53 -11.13 -12.00 -4.44
C ALA A 53 -12.38 -11.22 -3.98
N ASP A 54 -12.16 -10.19 -3.15
CA ASP A 54 -13.14 -9.42 -2.38
C ASP A 54 -14.60 -9.46 -2.88
N GLU A 55 -15.40 -10.27 -2.18
CA GLU A 55 -16.86 -10.39 -2.33
C GLU A 55 -17.66 -9.20 -1.74
N LEU A 56 -16.94 -8.23 -1.15
CA LEU A 56 -17.45 -6.96 -0.66
C LEU A 56 -16.74 -5.82 -1.39
N GLU A 57 -17.48 -4.81 -1.83
CA GLU A 57 -16.95 -3.66 -2.56
C GLU A 57 -17.24 -2.37 -1.80
N ASP A 58 -16.20 -1.58 -1.51
CA ASP A 58 -16.34 -0.22 -0.98
C ASP A 58 -16.70 0.71 -2.14
N ILE A 59 -17.86 1.38 -2.06
CA ILE A 59 -18.43 2.18 -3.16
C ILE A 59 -18.65 3.64 -2.78
N VAL A 60 -18.15 4.10 -1.62
CA VAL A 60 -18.44 5.47 -1.14
C VAL A 60 -17.96 6.53 -2.12
N ASP A 61 -16.93 6.24 -2.93
CA ASP A 61 -16.38 7.18 -3.91
C ASP A 61 -17.04 7.12 -5.30
N GLU A 62 -17.67 6.01 -5.70
CA GLU A 62 -18.27 5.87 -7.04
C GLU A 62 -19.49 6.77 -7.30
N TYR A 63 -20.12 7.33 -6.26
CA TYR A 63 -21.28 8.23 -6.43
C TYR A 63 -20.91 9.66 -6.86
N VAL A 64 -19.63 9.97 -7.10
CA VAL A 64 -19.16 11.33 -7.49
C VAL A 64 -19.08 11.47 -9.02
N VAL A 65 -20.16 11.21 -9.75
CA VAL A 65 -20.27 11.60 -11.17
C VAL A 65 -21.68 12.12 -11.49
N LYS A 66 -21.75 13.28 -12.15
CA LYS A 66 -22.94 14.07 -12.54
C LYS A 66 -23.68 14.84 -11.43
N GLN A 67 -23.10 15.98 -11.03
CA GLN A 67 -23.79 17.29 -11.05
C GLN A 67 -22.82 18.44 -10.73
N THR A 68 -22.15 18.98 -11.76
CA THR A 68 -21.40 20.24 -11.68
C THR A 68 -21.64 21.10 -12.92
N GLU A 69 -22.92 21.34 -13.22
CA GLU A 69 -23.35 22.53 -13.96
C GLU A 69 -24.47 23.20 -13.15
N ALA A 70 -24.46 24.53 -13.10
CA ALA A 70 -25.47 25.39 -12.45
C ALA A 70 -25.52 25.50 -10.91
N VAL A 71 -24.38 25.74 -10.22
CA VAL A 71 -24.31 26.79 -9.17
C VAL A 71 -22.94 27.48 -9.21
N ALA A 72 -22.77 28.43 -10.14
CA ALA A 72 -21.60 29.32 -10.19
C ALA A 72 -22.06 30.75 -10.53
N ASN A 73 -22.78 31.38 -9.61
CA ASN A 73 -23.04 32.82 -9.57
C ASN A 73 -23.58 33.20 -8.18
N ALA A 74 -23.19 34.38 -7.68
CA ALA A 74 -23.27 34.83 -6.29
C ALA A 74 -22.30 34.09 -5.33
N SER A 75 -21.49 34.77 -4.51
CA SER A 75 -21.33 36.23 -4.34
C SER A 75 -19.95 36.58 -3.78
N SER A 76 -19.36 37.66 -4.29
CA SER A 76 -18.22 38.34 -3.68
C SER A 76 -18.69 39.51 -2.82
N THR A 77 -18.13 39.63 -1.61
CA THR A 77 -17.88 40.90 -0.88
C THR A 77 -17.06 40.55 0.37
N GLY A 78 -16.12 41.43 0.76
CA GLY A 78 -15.00 41.05 1.64
C GLY A 78 -15.16 41.45 3.11
N ALA A 79 -14.16 41.06 3.90
CA ALA A 79 -13.78 41.70 5.16
C ALA A 79 -12.27 41.49 5.38
N GLU A 80 -11.56 42.54 5.80
CA GLU A 80 -10.11 42.54 6.06
C GLU A 80 -9.79 42.29 7.53
N GLU A 81 -8.55 41.83 7.77
CA GLU A 81 -7.71 41.96 8.97
C GLU A 81 -8.29 41.81 10.40
N ALA A 82 -7.74 40.83 11.13
CA ALA A 82 -7.36 41.01 12.53
C ALA A 82 -6.11 40.16 12.87
N ILE A 83 -5.04 40.81 13.35
CA ILE A 83 -3.82 40.17 13.85
C ILE A 83 -3.79 40.22 15.38
N ALA A 84 -3.80 39.05 16.04
CA ALA A 84 -3.21 38.86 17.36
C ALA A 84 -2.99 37.35 17.60
N GLY A 85 -1.87 36.99 18.23
CA GLY A 85 -1.60 35.60 18.58
C GLY A 85 -2.06 35.26 19.99
N ASP A 86 -2.71 34.12 20.14
CA ASP A 86 -2.89 33.42 21.43
C ASP A 86 -2.61 31.92 21.24
N PRO A 87 -2.27 31.16 22.31
CA PRO A 87 -2.01 29.73 22.19
C PRO A 87 -3.28 28.96 21.81
N LEU A 88 -3.16 28.06 20.83
CA LEU A 88 -4.24 27.13 20.46
C LEU A 88 -4.71 26.34 21.70
N PRO A 89 -6.00 26.41 22.08
CA PRO A 89 -6.51 25.68 23.23
C PRO A 89 -6.56 24.17 22.93
N GLN A 90 -6.22 23.37 23.94
CA GLN A 90 -5.93 21.92 23.84
C GLN A 90 -7.14 21.02 23.46
N ASN A 91 -8.28 21.58 23.09
CA ASN A 91 -9.51 20.84 22.77
C ASN A 91 -9.94 20.88 21.29
N VAL A 92 -9.33 21.71 20.44
CA VAL A 92 -9.73 21.87 19.02
C VAL A 92 -9.46 20.61 18.18
N GLU A 93 -8.60 19.69 18.66
CA GLU A 93 -8.18 18.48 17.93
C GLU A 93 -9.30 17.43 17.75
N LYS A 94 -10.43 17.52 18.46
CA LYS A 94 -11.53 16.54 18.40
C LYS A 94 -12.75 16.97 17.58
N ASP A 95 -13.01 18.27 17.45
CA ASP A 95 -14.27 18.76 16.87
C ASP A 95 -14.44 18.39 15.38
N PHE A 96 -13.33 18.29 14.62
CA PHE A 96 -13.37 17.94 13.19
C PHE A 96 -13.75 16.48 12.89
N MET A 97 -13.72 15.60 13.89
CA MET A 97 -14.09 14.18 13.74
C MET A 97 -15.23 13.75 14.64
N MET A 98 -15.80 14.66 15.43
CA MET A 98 -17.00 14.36 16.21
C MET A 98 -18.19 14.23 15.24
N PRO A 99 -18.82 13.05 15.13
CA PRO A 99 -19.97 12.88 14.27
C PRO A 99 -21.17 13.63 14.85
N ALA A 100 -22.10 14.04 13.99
CA ALA A 100 -23.44 14.39 14.43
C ALA A 100 -24.07 13.20 15.21
N GLU A 101 -25.00 13.49 16.12
CA GLU A 101 -25.76 12.42 16.78
C GLU A 101 -26.46 11.53 15.73
N PRO A 102 -26.51 10.22 15.95
CA PRO A 102 -27.00 9.29 14.95
C PRO A 102 -28.49 9.53 14.70
N ILE A 103 -28.88 9.43 13.43
CA ILE A 103 -30.29 9.30 13.07
C ILE A 103 -30.84 8.07 13.83
N PRO A 104 -32.06 8.12 14.40
CA PRO A 104 -32.61 7.05 15.22
C PRO A 104 -32.49 5.66 14.58
N ALA A 105 -32.43 4.63 15.42
CA ALA A 105 -32.24 3.23 15.03
C ALA A 105 -32.99 2.86 13.75
N ILE A 106 -32.28 2.16 12.85
CA ILE A 106 -32.76 1.81 11.51
C ILE A 106 -34.14 1.16 11.63
N ASN A 107 -35.11 1.64 10.86
CA ASN A 107 -36.44 1.04 10.77
C ASN A 107 -36.65 0.50 9.36
N ILE A 108 -36.85 -0.81 9.25
CA ILE A 108 -37.15 -1.52 7.99
C ILE A 108 -38.60 -2.02 8.08
N PRO A 109 -39.61 -1.19 7.77
CA PRO A 109 -41.01 -1.56 7.93
C PRO A 109 -41.42 -2.68 6.97
N LYS A 110 -42.21 -3.63 7.49
CA LYS A 110 -42.87 -4.70 6.72
C LYS A 110 -44.22 -4.20 6.21
N ASN A 111 -44.46 -4.25 4.91
CA ASN A 111 -45.73 -3.85 4.32
C ASN A 111 -46.81 -4.93 4.62
N PRO A 112 -47.94 -4.58 5.25
CA PRO A 112 -48.96 -5.54 5.65
C PRO A 112 -49.74 -6.16 4.47
N VAL A 113 -49.64 -5.60 3.26
CA VAL A 113 -50.34 -6.09 2.06
C VAL A 113 -49.48 -7.09 1.27
N THR A 114 -48.18 -6.83 1.14
CA THR A 114 -47.26 -7.64 0.33
C THR A 114 -46.45 -8.63 1.18
N GLY A 115 -46.39 -8.44 2.50
CA GLY A 115 -45.53 -9.20 3.42
C GLY A 115 -44.04 -8.87 3.31
N LYS A 116 -43.65 -7.96 2.41
CA LYS A 116 -42.27 -7.62 2.07
C LYS A 116 -41.76 -6.41 2.87
N TYR A 117 -40.44 -6.29 2.97
CA TYR A 117 -39.73 -5.26 3.72
C TYR A 117 -39.31 -4.09 2.83
N LYS A 118 -39.47 -2.86 3.34
CA LYS A 118 -39.07 -1.64 2.63
C LYS A 118 -37.81 -1.04 3.24
N PHE A 119 -36.69 -1.17 2.54
CA PHE A 119 -35.43 -0.54 2.94
C PHE A 119 -35.50 0.99 2.81
N PRO A 120 -35.03 1.76 3.80
CA PRO A 120 -34.88 3.20 3.67
C PRO A 120 -33.73 3.53 2.69
N PHE A 121 -33.83 4.69 2.05
CA PHE A 121 -32.76 5.25 1.22
C PHE A 121 -31.55 5.61 2.11
N ILE A 122 -30.35 5.51 1.56
CA ILE A 122 -29.10 5.86 2.25
C ILE A 122 -28.34 6.85 1.36
N SER A 123 -28.08 8.05 1.89
CA SER A 123 -27.24 9.06 1.26
C SER A 123 -25.74 8.83 1.50
N LYS A 124 -24.89 9.53 0.74
CA LYS A 124 -23.44 9.51 0.96
C LYS A 124 -23.08 10.17 2.29
N GLU A 125 -23.83 11.20 2.66
CA GLU A 125 -23.70 11.95 3.91
C GLU A 125 -24.00 11.06 5.12
N GLU A 126 -25.08 10.29 5.09
CA GLU A 126 -25.41 9.30 6.13
C GLU A 126 -24.34 8.20 6.22
N SER A 127 -23.83 7.73 5.09
CA SER A 127 -22.78 6.71 5.05
C SER A 127 -21.46 7.22 5.67
N LEU A 128 -21.07 8.44 5.36
CA LEU A 128 -19.90 9.10 5.95
C LEU A 128 -20.09 9.40 7.44
N ALA A 129 -21.30 9.81 7.86
CA ALA A 129 -21.63 9.99 9.27
C ALA A 129 -21.55 8.68 10.05
N ALA A 130 -22.10 7.58 9.51
CA ALA A 130 -22.03 6.25 10.11
C ALA A 130 -20.57 5.74 10.22
N ARG A 131 -19.74 5.90 9.18
CA ARG A 131 -18.30 5.60 9.23
C ARG A 131 -17.57 6.42 10.30
N SER A 132 -17.91 7.71 10.41
CA SER A 132 -17.36 8.62 11.43
C SER A 132 -17.75 8.16 12.84
N TYR A 133 -19.02 7.81 13.05
CA TYR A 133 -19.55 7.33 14.33
C TYR A 133 -18.88 6.03 14.77
N LEU A 134 -18.74 5.06 13.87
CA LEU A 134 -18.02 3.81 14.11
C LEU A 134 -16.57 4.05 14.53
N LYS A 135 -15.85 4.98 13.90
CA LYS A 135 -14.48 5.34 14.30
C LYS A 135 -14.40 6.07 15.64
N TYR A 136 -15.31 7.01 15.90
CA TYR A 136 -15.24 7.89 17.06
C TYR A 136 -15.69 7.19 18.35
N TYR A 137 -16.79 6.43 18.30
CA TYR A 137 -17.38 5.77 19.47
C TYR A 137 -17.08 4.27 19.56
N GLY A 138 -16.54 3.66 18.49
CA GLY A 138 -16.22 2.24 18.43
C GLY A 138 -17.40 1.34 18.08
N SER A 139 -17.11 0.06 17.84
CA SER A 139 -18.06 -0.93 17.32
C SER A 139 -19.26 -1.20 18.23
N GLY A 140 -19.08 -1.26 19.56
CA GLY A 140 -20.19 -1.49 20.51
C GLY A 140 -21.23 -0.37 20.44
N ARG A 141 -20.83 0.87 20.75
CA ARG A 141 -21.68 2.07 20.65
C ARG A 141 -22.35 2.22 19.28
N PHE A 142 -21.63 1.90 18.20
CA PHE A 142 -22.20 1.93 16.84
C PHE A 142 -23.36 0.93 16.69
N LEU A 143 -23.17 -0.33 17.08
CA LEU A 143 -24.23 -1.34 17.02
C LEU A 143 -25.40 -0.97 17.93
N ASP A 144 -25.13 -0.55 19.17
CA ASP A 144 -26.13 -0.13 20.17
C ASP A 144 -26.99 1.06 19.70
N SER A 145 -26.46 1.92 18.82
CA SER A 145 -27.16 3.15 18.37
C SER A 145 -27.94 2.97 17.07
N TYR A 146 -27.46 2.11 16.18
CA TYR A 146 -28.03 1.95 14.83
C TYR A 146 -28.97 0.73 14.73
N LEU A 147 -28.82 -0.30 15.57
CA LEU A 147 -29.74 -1.44 15.61
C LEU A 147 -30.95 -1.17 16.53
N PRO A 148 -32.15 -1.64 16.18
CA PRO A 148 -33.28 -1.67 17.10
C PRO A 148 -33.15 -2.81 18.12
N GLU A 149 -33.96 -2.77 19.19
CA GLU A 149 -34.06 -3.84 20.18
C GLU A 149 -34.52 -5.16 19.53
N ASP A 150 -35.59 -5.10 18.70
CA ASP A 150 -36.11 -6.23 17.93
C ASP A 150 -35.38 -6.38 16.58
N LEU A 151 -34.24 -7.08 16.61
CA LEU A 151 -33.33 -7.27 15.47
C LEU A 151 -33.69 -8.48 14.59
N ASN A 152 -33.30 -8.44 13.31
CA ASN A 152 -33.35 -9.54 12.34
C ASN A 152 -32.25 -9.37 11.28
N SER A 153 -32.02 -10.38 10.44
CA SER A 153 -30.92 -10.39 9.46
C SER A 153 -30.91 -9.23 8.44
N LEU A 154 -32.06 -8.61 8.14
CA LEU A 154 -32.13 -7.49 7.18
C LEU A 154 -31.48 -6.22 7.72
N TYR A 155 -31.46 -6.03 9.05
CA TYR A 155 -30.72 -4.92 9.66
C TYR A 155 -29.21 -5.09 9.50
N ILE A 156 -28.71 -6.33 9.52
CA ILE A 156 -27.29 -6.64 9.26
C ILE A 156 -26.94 -6.30 7.80
N TYR A 157 -27.80 -6.67 6.85
CA TYR A 157 -27.67 -6.25 5.45
C TYR A 157 -27.70 -4.72 5.30
N HIS A 158 -28.63 -4.03 5.97
CA HIS A 158 -28.72 -2.58 5.91
C HIS A 158 -27.48 -1.90 6.52
N LEU A 159 -26.92 -2.41 7.62
CA LEU A 159 -25.67 -1.86 8.19
C LEU A 159 -24.48 -1.97 7.22
N ILE A 160 -24.37 -3.06 6.44
CA ILE A 160 -23.33 -3.18 5.40
C ILE A 160 -23.51 -2.09 4.34
N LYS A 161 -24.75 -1.84 3.90
CA LYS A 161 -25.10 -0.77 2.95
C LYS A 161 -24.89 0.63 3.53
N LEU A 162 -25.23 0.85 4.80
CA LEU A 162 -25.02 2.11 5.53
C LEU A 162 -23.55 2.42 5.74
N LEU A 163 -22.72 1.40 5.95
CA LEU A 163 -21.26 1.57 5.92
C LEU A 163 -20.72 1.75 4.50
N GLY A 164 -21.57 1.82 3.46
CA GLY A 164 -21.17 2.10 2.08
C GLY A 164 -20.56 0.93 1.33
N PHE A 165 -20.91 -0.32 1.69
CA PHE A 165 -20.43 -1.52 1.01
C PHE A 165 -21.53 -2.20 0.17
N GLN A 166 -21.13 -2.79 -0.96
CA GLN A 166 -21.96 -3.73 -1.72
C GLN A 166 -21.50 -5.18 -1.48
N ILE A 167 -22.49 -6.06 -1.31
CA ILE A 167 -22.31 -7.51 -1.32
C ILE A 167 -22.34 -7.98 -2.79
N LYS A 168 -21.46 -8.92 -3.17
CA LYS A 168 -21.39 -9.50 -4.53
C LYS A 168 -22.01 -10.90 -4.66
N ASP A 169 -22.33 -11.57 -3.56
CA ASP A 169 -22.98 -12.89 -3.55
C ASP A 169 -24.40 -12.81 -4.15
N LYS A 170 -24.55 -13.33 -5.37
CA LYS A 170 -25.81 -13.33 -6.12
C LYS A 170 -26.94 -14.07 -5.40
N LEU A 171 -26.65 -15.20 -4.76
CA LEU A 171 -27.68 -16.02 -4.08
C LEU A 171 -28.21 -15.31 -2.84
N LEU A 172 -27.30 -14.72 -2.05
CA LEU A 172 -27.67 -13.88 -0.92
C LEU A 172 -28.50 -12.66 -1.38
N LEU A 173 -28.11 -12.02 -2.48
CA LEU A 173 -28.83 -10.85 -2.99
C LEU A 173 -30.20 -11.18 -3.58
N GLU A 174 -30.35 -12.32 -4.26
CA GLU A 174 -31.63 -12.86 -4.71
C GLU A 174 -32.55 -13.17 -3.52
N ALA A 175 -32.00 -13.77 -2.45
CA ALA A 175 -32.73 -14.01 -1.21
C ALA A 175 -33.24 -12.69 -0.57
N VAL A 176 -32.39 -11.66 -0.44
CA VAL A 176 -32.81 -10.34 0.08
C VAL A 176 -33.85 -9.68 -0.84
N GLN A 177 -33.67 -9.73 -2.16
CA GLN A 177 -34.62 -9.14 -3.12
C GLN A 177 -35.98 -9.86 -3.13
N SER A 178 -36.02 -11.16 -2.81
CA SER A 178 -37.26 -11.93 -2.69
C SER A 178 -38.17 -11.39 -1.56
N VAL A 179 -37.58 -10.98 -0.44
CA VAL A 179 -38.29 -10.46 0.75
C VAL A 179 -38.43 -8.92 0.76
N ALA A 180 -37.82 -8.21 -0.19
CA ALA A 180 -37.85 -6.75 -0.28
C ALA A 180 -38.92 -6.20 -1.25
N GLU A 181 -39.38 -4.96 -1.01
CA GLU A 181 -40.32 -4.24 -1.89
C GLU A 181 -39.63 -3.42 -2.99
N ASN A 182 -38.59 -2.67 -2.62
CA ASN A 182 -37.87 -1.79 -3.55
C ASN A 182 -36.79 -2.58 -4.31
N GLU A 183 -36.41 -2.11 -5.50
CA GLU A 183 -35.13 -2.51 -6.08
C GLU A 183 -33.99 -2.02 -5.17
N ILE A 184 -33.18 -2.94 -4.65
CA ILE A 184 -32.02 -2.60 -3.80
C ILE A 184 -30.80 -2.20 -4.67
N TYR A 185 -30.99 -2.20 -6.00
CA TYR A 185 -29.99 -1.92 -7.01
C TYR A 185 -30.43 -0.76 -7.91
N SER A 186 -29.64 0.30 -7.96
CA SER A 186 -29.60 1.16 -9.13
C SER A 186 -28.71 0.51 -10.20
N GLN A 187 -29.28 -0.20 -11.18
CA GLN A 187 -28.48 -0.67 -12.31
C GLN A 187 -27.95 0.53 -13.13
N ARG A 188 -26.68 0.47 -13.54
CA ARG A 188 -26.11 1.44 -14.48
C ARG A 188 -26.86 1.34 -15.82
N SER A 189 -27.12 2.50 -16.41
CA SER A 189 -27.87 2.65 -17.67
C SER A 189 -27.28 1.84 -18.82
N ASN A 190 -28.11 1.01 -19.47
CA ASN A 190 -27.91 0.68 -20.88
C ASN A 190 -28.71 1.66 -21.74
N THR A 191 -28.08 2.14 -22.81
CA THR A 191 -28.58 3.16 -23.73
C THR A 191 -29.77 2.69 -24.57
N GLU A 192 -30.55 3.66 -25.05
CA GLU A 192 -31.69 3.46 -25.94
C GLU A 192 -31.37 2.60 -27.17
N SER A 193 -32.35 1.78 -27.58
CA SER A 193 -32.55 1.36 -28.96
C SER A 193 -34.02 1.08 -29.18
N THR A 194 -34.69 2.01 -29.87
CA THR A 194 -36.08 1.88 -30.29
C THR A 194 -36.20 1.08 -31.61
N ALA A 195 -37.42 0.64 -31.90
CA ALA A 195 -37.84 -0.15 -33.09
C ALA A 195 -37.50 -1.67 -33.04
N SER A 196 -38.34 -2.58 -33.54
CA SER A 196 -39.61 -2.43 -34.30
C SER A 196 -40.59 -3.61 -34.07
N VAL A 197 -41.88 -3.33 -34.23
CA VAL A 197 -42.99 -4.30 -34.26
C VAL A 197 -42.92 -5.22 -35.51
N ASN A 198 -43.11 -6.54 -35.35
CA ASN A 198 -43.95 -7.43 -36.20
C ASN A 198 -43.76 -8.95 -35.91
N GLY A 199 -44.82 -9.74 -36.15
CA GLY A 199 -44.78 -11.22 -36.32
C GLY A 199 -45.12 -12.06 -35.06
N THR A 200 -46.36 -12.47 -34.79
CA THR A 200 -47.17 -13.59 -35.36
C THR A 200 -46.86 -15.01 -34.85
N GLY A 201 -47.87 -15.65 -34.25
CA GLY A 201 -47.93 -17.10 -33.93
C GLY A 201 -47.44 -17.48 -32.52
N GLU A 202 -47.97 -18.48 -31.81
CA GLU A 202 -49.14 -19.36 -31.99
C GLU A 202 -49.67 -19.85 -30.61
N ARG A 203 -50.86 -20.48 -30.58
CA ARG A 203 -51.51 -20.98 -29.34
C ARG A 203 -51.11 -22.42 -28.97
N LYS A 204 -51.07 -22.73 -27.66
CA LYS A 204 -51.49 -23.98 -26.95
C LYS A 204 -51.34 -23.73 -25.43
N SER A 205 -52.38 -23.77 -24.58
CA SER A 205 -53.09 -24.93 -24.01
C SER A 205 -52.17 -25.94 -23.28
N SER A 206 -52.43 -26.46 -22.08
CA SER A 206 -53.48 -26.25 -21.05
C SER A 206 -53.29 -27.30 -19.94
N ALA A 207 -53.66 -27.02 -18.68
CA ALA A 207 -53.83 -28.01 -17.59
C ALA A 207 -52.54 -28.78 -17.17
N GLU A 208 -52.39 -29.45 -16.02
CA GLU A 208 -53.07 -29.49 -14.71
C GLU A 208 -52.12 -30.24 -13.75
N MET A 209 -52.12 -29.93 -12.45
CA MET A 209 -52.29 -30.93 -11.38
C MET A 209 -52.11 -30.32 -9.99
N ALA A 210 -53.10 -30.54 -9.12
CA ALA A 210 -52.96 -30.34 -7.69
C ALA A 210 -52.40 -31.61 -7.03
N ALA A 211 -51.60 -31.44 -5.99
CA ALA A 211 -51.30 -32.49 -5.01
C ALA A 211 -51.36 -31.88 -3.61
N ALA A 212 -52.31 -32.35 -2.81
CA ALA A 212 -52.43 -31.98 -1.41
C ALA A 212 -51.41 -32.76 -0.57
N VAL A 213 -50.84 -32.14 0.46
CA VAL A 213 -50.13 -32.82 1.55
C VAL A 213 -50.61 -32.26 2.89
N GLU A 214 -50.63 -33.13 3.88
CA GLU A 214 -51.41 -33.05 5.13
C GLU A 214 -50.84 -32.07 6.16
N GLN A 215 -51.70 -31.60 7.08
CA GLN A 215 -51.27 -31.02 8.35
C GLN A 215 -51.03 -32.11 9.40
N PRO A 216 -49.96 -32.00 10.21
CA PRO A 216 -49.92 -32.53 11.56
C PRO A 216 -50.16 -31.42 12.60
N SER A 217 -50.66 -31.81 13.76
CA SER A 217 -51.15 -30.92 14.82
C SER A 217 -50.14 -30.65 15.95
N SER A 218 -50.19 -29.41 16.46
CA SER A 218 -50.04 -28.99 17.87
C SER A 218 -48.74 -29.24 18.65
N ASN A 219 -48.32 -28.16 19.33
CA ASN A 219 -47.45 -28.07 20.51
C ASN A 219 -45.93 -28.20 20.31
N GLU A 220 -45.24 -27.05 20.34
CA GLU A 220 -44.32 -26.72 21.44
C GLU A 220 -44.04 -25.20 21.43
N ASP A 221 -44.18 -24.55 22.59
CA ASP A 221 -43.88 -23.12 22.77
C ASP A 221 -42.36 -22.89 22.75
N SER A 222 -41.83 -22.65 21.55
CA SER A 222 -40.60 -21.88 21.38
C SER A 222 -40.96 -20.57 20.69
N GLU A 223 -40.44 -19.45 21.18
CA GLU A 223 -40.48 -18.18 20.45
C GLU A 223 -39.59 -18.31 19.21
N TYR A 224 -40.15 -18.90 18.16
CA TYR A 224 -39.50 -19.06 16.87
C TYR A 224 -39.41 -17.67 16.23
N TYR A 225 -38.28 -17.03 16.47
CA TYR A 225 -37.97 -15.72 15.91
C TYR A 225 -37.90 -15.86 14.39
N ASP A 226 -38.97 -15.47 13.70
CA ASP A 226 -39.19 -15.64 12.26
C ASP A 226 -38.27 -14.69 11.46
N ASP A 227 -37.00 -15.06 11.38
CA ASP A 227 -36.02 -14.32 10.61
C ASP A 227 -36.31 -14.45 9.11
N PRO A 228 -36.42 -13.34 8.35
CA PRO A 228 -36.80 -13.36 6.95
C PRO A 228 -35.75 -13.98 6.02
N LEU A 229 -34.55 -14.32 6.48
CA LEU A 229 -33.53 -15.02 5.70
C LEU A 229 -33.13 -16.35 6.36
N GLU A 230 -32.79 -17.34 5.54
CA GLU A 230 -32.24 -18.60 6.05
C GLU A 230 -30.99 -18.37 6.91
N LYS A 231 -30.81 -19.20 7.95
CA LYS A 231 -29.67 -19.17 8.87
C LYS A 231 -28.30 -19.08 8.19
N LYS A 232 -28.13 -19.72 7.02
CA LYS A 232 -26.88 -19.66 6.22
C LYS A 232 -26.57 -18.23 5.74
N HIS A 233 -27.59 -17.49 5.31
CA HIS A 233 -27.49 -16.11 4.85
C HIS A 233 -27.28 -15.14 6.02
N ALA A 234 -27.98 -15.34 7.14
CA ALA A 234 -27.75 -14.55 8.36
C ALA A 234 -26.29 -14.67 8.87
N VAL A 235 -25.73 -15.88 8.95
CA VAL A 235 -24.32 -16.10 9.34
C VAL A 235 -23.34 -15.48 8.34
N ARG A 236 -23.66 -15.52 7.04
CA ARG A 236 -22.86 -14.84 6.00
C ARG A 236 -22.84 -13.32 6.20
N LEU A 237 -24.01 -12.71 6.40
CA LEU A 237 -24.15 -11.28 6.66
C LEU A 237 -23.39 -10.81 7.91
N ILE A 238 -23.37 -11.61 8.98
CA ILE A 238 -22.57 -11.29 10.19
C ILE A 238 -21.08 -11.21 9.86
N LYS A 239 -20.54 -12.19 9.11
CA LYS A 239 -19.13 -12.19 8.69
C LYS A 239 -18.81 -10.99 7.80
N ASP A 240 -19.72 -10.63 6.90
CA ASP A 240 -19.52 -9.51 5.98
C ASP A 240 -19.64 -8.14 6.66
N LEU A 241 -20.54 -7.99 7.64
CA LEU A 241 -20.59 -6.79 8.49
C LEU A 241 -19.30 -6.65 9.32
N GLN A 242 -18.78 -7.74 9.90
CA GLN A 242 -17.50 -7.72 10.61
C GLN A 242 -16.34 -7.27 9.71
N LYS A 243 -16.26 -7.76 8.46
CA LYS A 243 -15.28 -7.30 7.46
C LYS A 243 -15.45 -5.81 7.16
N ALA A 244 -16.67 -5.35 6.87
CA ALA A 244 -16.98 -3.95 6.58
C ALA A 244 -16.60 -3.02 7.75
N MET A 245 -16.97 -3.36 8.97
CA MET A 245 -16.62 -2.59 10.17
C MET A 245 -15.11 -2.54 10.39
N ASN A 246 -14.40 -3.67 10.26
CA ASN A 246 -12.94 -3.72 10.39
C ASN A 246 -12.23 -2.91 9.30
N LYS A 247 -12.73 -2.95 8.05
CA LYS A 247 -12.23 -2.14 6.94
C LYS A 247 -12.40 -0.64 7.21
N VAL A 248 -13.55 -0.19 7.73
CA VAL A 248 -13.77 1.21 8.13
C VAL A 248 -12.89 1.61 9.30
N LEU A 249 -12.79 0.78 10.34
CA LEU A 249 -11.96 1.07 11.51
C LEU A 249 -10.47 1.22 11.14
N SER A 250 -9.96 0.39 10.24
CA SER A 250 -8.55 0.43 9.77
C SER A 250 -8.26 1.47 8.70
N THR A 251 -9.21 1.83 7.83
CA THR A 251 -8.99 2.81 6.73
C THR A 251 -9.05 4.24 7.26
N ARG A 252 -8.05 5.09 7.01
CA ARG A 252 -8.06 6.50 7.42
C ARG A 252 -9.21 7.27 6.75
N MET A 253 -9.81 8.24 7.45
CA MET A 253 -10.75 9.20 6.86
C MET A 253 -9.99 10.46 6.46
N ARG A 254 -10.25 10.96 5.24
CA ARG A 254 -9.68 12.22 4.73
C ARG A 254 -10.28 13.43 5.46
N LEU A 255 -9.48 14.46 5.71
CA LEU A 255 -9.89 15.69 6.39
C LEU A 255 -10.75 16.56 5.45
N PRO A 256 -11.99 16.92 5.82
CA PRO A 256 -12.89 17.65 4.92
C PRO A 256 -12.41 19.08 4.62
N ASN A 257 -11.65 19.68 5.53
CA ASN A 257 -11.12 21.05 5.47
C ASN A 257 -9.67 21.14 4.97
N PHE A 258 -9.10 20.06 4.42
CA PHE A 258 -7.76 20.06 3.85
C PHE A 258 -7.77 19.28 2.54
N HIS A 259 -7.84 19.98 1.41
CA HIS A 259 -7.98 19.34 0.10
C HIS A 259 -7.52 20.22 -1.07
N THR A 260 -6.92 21.38 -0.82
CA THR A 260 -6.38 22.27 -1.84
C THR A 260 -4.89 22.48 -1.69
N LEU A 261 -4.22 22.88 -2.79
CA LEU A 261 -2.81 23.27 -2.76
C LEU A 261 -2.55 24.44 -1.80
N ASP A 262 -3.51 25.35 -1.64
CA ASP A 262 -3.37 26.51 -0.75
C ASP A 262 -3.55 26.13 0.73
N ASP A 263 -4.38 25.12 1.06
CA ASP A 263 -4.42 24.52 2.41
C ASP A 263 -3.04 23.97 2.80
N PHE A 264 -2.40 23.24 1.88
CA PHE A 264 -1.07 22.69 2.09
C PHE A 264 -0.01 23.77 2.23
N VAL A 265 0.00 24.79 1.38
CA VAL A 265 0.95 25.92 1.48
C VAL A 265 0.77 26.67 2.81
N ASN A 266 -0.45 26.91 3.25
CA ASN A 266 -0.74 27.56 4.53
C ASN A 266 -0.35 26.68 5.72
N LYS A 267 -0.63 25.38 5.67
CA LYS A 267 -0.19 24.42 6.68
C LYS A 267 1.33 24.28 6.74
N LEU A 268 2.03 24.27 5.60
CA LEU A 268 3.49 24.21 5.55
C LEU A 268 4.15 25.48 6.14
N ARG A 269 3.52 26.65 5.95
CA ARG A 269 3.92 27.91 6.61
C ARG A 269 3.74 27.86 8.14
N THR A 270 2.70 27.23 8.66
CA THR A 270 2.40 27.19 10.11
C THR A 270 3.00 26.00 10.86
N ALA A 271 3.19 24.86 10.21
CA ALA A 271 3.69 23.61 10.79
C ALA A 271 5.10 23.76 11.41
N LYS A 272 5.34 23.04 12.50
CA LYS A 272 6.58 23.03 13.29
C LYS A 272 7.19 21.63 13.43
N LYS A 273 6.46 20.58 13.03
CA LYS A 273 6.82 19.17 13.23
C LYS A 273 6.46 18.33 11.99
N VAL A 274 6.98 18.76 10.84
CA VAL A 274 6.75 18.10 9.55
C VAL A 274 7.51 16.78 9.52
N LEU A 275 6.81 15.66 9.32
CA LEU A 275 7.40 14.35 9.05
C LEU A 275 7.35 14.11 7.55
N ILE A 276 8.50 13.84 6.95
CA ILE A 276 8.63 13.55 5.51
C ILE A 276 9.01 12.08 5.35
N LEU A 277 8.34 11.38 4.44
CA LEU A 277 8.62 9.99 4.08
C LEU A 277 9.01 9.96 2.61
N THR A 278 10.21 9.49 2.30
CA THR A 278 10.78 9.51 0.94
C THR A 278 11.07 8.11 0.40
N GLY A 279 10.88 7.92 -0.90
CA GLY A 279 11.29 6.72 -1.64
C GLY A 279 12.04 7.03 -2.92
N ALA A 280 12.34 5.99 -3.71
CA ALA A 280 13.30 6.06 -4.80
C ALA A 280 12.93 7.08 -5.91
N GLY A 281 11.65 7.46 -6.02
CA GLY A 281 11.19 8.48 -6.96
C GLY A 281 11.92 9.82 -6.85
N ILE A 282 12.39 10.18 -5.65
CA ILE A 282 13.10 11.45 -5.40
C ILE A 282 14.49 11.55 -6.03
N SER A 283 15.07 10.39 -6.38
CA SER A 283 16.41 10.25 -6.96
C SER A 283 16.37 10.03 -8.48
N THR A 284 15.18 9.85 -9.06
CA THR A 284 15.02 9.54 -10.50
C THR A 284 15.49 10.65 -11.44
N SER A 285 15.37 11.92 -11.04
CA SER A 285 15.88 13.07 -11.80
C SER A 285 17.42 13.19 -11.83
N LEU A 286 18.11 12.31 -11.09
CA LEU A 286 19.57 12.14 -11.09
C LEU A 286 20.04 10.95 -11.93
N GLY A 287 19.12 10.23 -12.57
CA GLY A 287 19.41 9.02 -13.35
C GLY A 287 19.47 7.73 -12.54
N ILE A 288 19.25 7.77 -11.22
CA ILE A 288 19.09 6.57 -10.40
C ILE A 288 17.70 5.99 -10.68
N PRO A 289 17.57 4.78 -11.25
CA PRO A 289 16.26 4.19 -11.49
C PRO A 289 15.53 3.91 -10.17
N ASP A 290 14.21 4.04 -10.17
CA ASP A 290 13.41 3.50 -9.09
C ASP A 290 13.42 1.95 -9.13
N PHE A 291 12.77 1.30 -8.18
CA PHE A 291 12.71 -0.17 -8.17
C PHE A 291 11.66 -0.75 -9.13
N ARG A 292 10.51 -0.08 -9.30
CA ARG A 292 9.24 -0.72 -9.75
C ARG A 292 8.61 -0.15 -11.02
N SER A 293 9.11 0.96 -11.58
CA SER A 293 8.63 1.46 -12.88
C SER A 293 9.03 0.53 -14.04
N SER A 294 8.51 0.80 -15.25
CA SER A 294 8.86 0.03 -16.45
C SER A 294 10.38 0.01 -16.73
N GLU A 295 11.06 1.13 -16.47
CA GLU A 295 12.51 1.31 -16.62
C GLU A 295 13.29 1.13 -15.30
N GLY A 296 12.61 0.62 -14.27
CA GLY A 296 13.14 0.44 -12.92
C GLY A 296 14.18 -0.66 -12.81
N PHE A 297 14.77 -0.79 -11.63
CA PHE A 297 15.78 -1.80 -11.32
C PHE A 297 15.28 -3.23 -11.58
N TYR A 298 14.05 -3.57 -11.17
CA TYR A 298 13.53 -4.93 -11.31
C TYR A 298 13.28 -5.36 -12.76
N SER A 299 12.99 -4.44 -13.70
CA SER A 299 12.87 -4.82 -15.12
C SER A 299 14.23 -5.12 -15.74
N LYS A 300 15.26 -4.36 -15.36
CA LYS A 300 16.65 -4.52 -15.82
C LYS A 300 17.25 -5.86 -15.44
N ILE A 301 16.92 -6.42 -14.27
CA ILE A 301 17.50 -7.69 -13.80
C ILE A 301 16.71 -8.96 -14.19
N ARG A 302 15.57 -8.86 -14.89
CA ARG A 302 14.78 -10.04 -15.32
C ARG A 302 15.57 -11.05 -16.16
N HIS A 303 16.58 -10.59 -16.89
CA HIS A 303 17.44 -11.44 -17.71
C HIS A 303 18.29 -12.44 -16.90
N LEU A 304 18.38 -12.27 -15.58
CA LEU A 304 19.06 -13.21 -14.67
C LEU A 304 18.26 -14.49 -14.39
N GLY A 305 17.00 -14.58 -14.83
CA GLY A 305 16.19 -15.80 -14.72
C GLY A 305 15.67 -16.09 -13.30
N LEU A 306 15.49 -15.05 -12.48
CA LEU A 306 14.83 -15.15 -11.17
C LEU A 306 13.31 -15.09 -11.31
N ASP A 307 12.59 -15.92 -10.55
CA ASP A 307 11.12 -15.96 -10.57
C ASP A 307 10.51 -14.69 -9.96
N ASP A 308 11.00 -14.23 -8.79
CA ASP A 308 10.75 -12.86 -8.29
C ASP A 308 12.05 -12.04 -8.32
N PRO A 309 12.13 -10.92 -9.06
CA PRO A 309 13.31 -10.04 -9.04
C PRO A 309 13.58 -9.39 -7.68
N GLN A 310 12.65 -9.45 -6.70
CA GLN A 310 12.89 -9.02 -5.32
C GLN A 310 13.87 -9.95 -4.58
N ASP A 311 14.07 -11.18 -5.04
CA ASP A 311 14.94 -12.17 -4.40
C ASP A 311 16.42 -11.77 -4.33
N VAL A 312 16.89 -10.85 -5.17
CA VAL A 312 18.25 -10.29 -5.06
C VAL A 312 18.47 -9.51 -3.75
N PHE A 313 17.38 -9.09 -3.09
CA PHE A 313 17.39 -8.46 -1.78
C PHE A 313 16.74 -9.33 -0.70
N ASN A 314 16.56 -10.63 -0.91
CA ASN A 314 16.02 -11.55 0.10
C ASN A 314 17.13 -12.01 1.05
N TYR A 315 16.93 -11.84 2.36
CA TYR A 315 17.94 -12.13 3.39
C TYR A 315 18.28 -13.61 3.45
N GLU A 316 17.29 -14.50 3.34
CA GLU A 316 17.52 -15.95 3.38
C GLU A 316 18.30 -16.41 2.15
N ILE A 317 17.97 -15.86 0.97
CA ILE A 317 18.70 -16.13 -0.27
C ILE A 317 20.13 -15.59 -0.17
N PHE A 318 20.37 -14.40 0.37
CA PHE A 318 21.73 -13.90 0.62
C PHE A 318 22.51 -14.82 1.58
N MET A 319 21.86 -15.35 2.61
CA MET A 319 22.49 -16.28 3.54
C MET A 319 22.82 -17.63 2.88
N GLN A 320 21.97 -18.13 1.98
CA GLN A 320 22.20 -19.36 1.23
C GLN A 320 23.24 -19.19 0.11
N ASP A 321 23.10 -18.18 -0.73
CA ASP A 321 24.02 -17.80 -1.81
C ASP A 321 24.15 -16.27 -1.98
N PRO A 322 25.16 -15.63 -1.38
CA PRO A 322 25.34 -14.17 -1.47
C PRO A 322 25.71 -13.69 -2.88
N SER A 323 26.08 -14.60 -3.79
CA SER A 323 26.45 -14.27 -5.17
C SER A 323 25.27 -13.66 -5.94
N VAL A 324 24.03 -14.06 -5.62
CA VAL A 324 22.81 -13.52 -6.24
C VAL A 324 22.73 -12.00 -6.09
N PHE A 325 22.99 -11.49 -4.89
CA PHE A 325 23.09 -10.05 -4.65
C PHE A 325 24.36 -9.44 -5.27
N TYR A 326 25.53 -10.06 -5.06
CA TYR A 326 26.80 -9.45 -5.50
C TYR A 326 26.95 -9.31 -7.02
N ASN A 327 26.26 -10.15 -7.80
CA ASN A 327 26.15 -9.99 -9.25
C ASN A 327 25.46 -8.67 -9.67
N ILE A 328 24.52 -8.15 -8.86
CA ILE A 328 23.78 -6.90 -9.13
C ILE A 328 24.20 -5.71 -8.25
N ALA A 329 24.99 -5.95 -7.20
CA ALA A 329 25.30 -4.94 -6.18
C ALA A 329 25.97 -3.67 -6.74
N HIS A 330 26.72 -3.79 -7.84
CA HIS A 330 27.34 -2.66 -8.53
C HIS A 330 26.32 -1.67 -9.13
N MET A 331 25.12 -2.14 -9.50
CA MET A 331 24.04 -1.33 -10.08
C MET A 331 23.34 -0.43 -9.05
N VAL A 332 23.50 -0.73 -7.75
CA VAL A 332 22.86 -0.03 -6.63
C VAL A 332 23.86 0.64 -5.69
N LEU A 333 25.13 0.74 -6.09
CA LEU A 333 26.10 1.58 -5.38
C LEU A 333 25.66 3.06 -5.46
N PRO A 334 25.78 3.82 -4.35
CA PRO A 334 25.42 5.23 -4.33
C PRO A 334 26.36 6.05 -5.23
N PRO A 335 25.85 7.05 -5.99
CA PRO A 335 26.70 8.06 -6.57
C PRO A 335 27.17 9.07 -5.51
N GLU A 336 28.32 9.69 -5.75
CA GLU A 336 28.95 10.63 -4.81
C GLU A 336 28.58 12.08 -5.14
N ASN A 337 28.35 12.91 -4.11
CA ASN A 337 28.16 14.37 -4.22
C ASN A 337 27.01 14.83 -5.14
N LEU A 338 25.95 14.04 -5.28
CA LEU A 338 24.73 14.40 -6.01
C LEU A 338 23.53 14.47 -5.05
N TYR A 339 22.55 15.32 -5.41
CA TYR A 339 21.24 15.41 -4.79
C TYR A 339 20.28 16.16 -5.72
N SER A 340 18.97 15.96 -5.58
CA SER A 340 17.94 16.59 -6.42
C SER A 340 17.35 17.86 -5.77
N PRO A 341 16.64 18.72 -6.53
CA PRO A 341 15.86 19.83 -5.97
C PRO A 341 14.99 19.40 -4.78
N LEU A 342 14.33 18.24 -4.83
CA LEU A 342 13.54 17.77 -3.69
C LEU A 342 14.39 17.52 -2.41
N HIS A 343 15.60 16.99 -2.53
CA HIS A 343 16.49 16.86 -1.36
C HIS A 343 16.79 18.24 -0.74
N SER A 344 16.98 19.26 -1.58
CA SER A 344 17.11 20.66 -1.14
C SER A 344 15.81 21.27 -0.59
N PHE A 345 14.63 20.83 -1.05
CA PHE A 345 13.35 21.20 -0.45
C PHE A 345 13.22 20.67 0.99
N ILE A 346 13.60 19.41 1.23
CA ILE A 346 13.64 18.82 2.58
C ILE A 346 14.67 19.56 3.46
N ARG A 347 15.84 19.89 2.90
CA ARG A 347 16.86 20.72 3.56
C ARG A 347 16.33 22.12 3.91
N MET A 348 15.57 22.76 3.03
CA MET A 348 14.94 24.06 3.30
C MET A 348 13.94 23.98 4.46
N ILE A 349 13.16 22.90 4.56
CA ILE A 349 12.23 22.67 5.68
C ILE A 349 13.00 22.46 6.99
N GLN A 350 14.16 21.80 6.95
CA GLN A 350 15.08 21.69 8.09
C GLN A 350 15.64 23.05 8.52
N ASP A 351 16.18 23.84 7.58
CA ASP A 351 16.82 25.13 7.86
C ASP A 351 15.83 26.18 8.38
N LYS A 352 14.53 26.03 8.06
CA LYS A 352 13.41 26.79 8.65
C LYS A 352 12.96 26.28 10.03
N GLY A 353 13.62 25.27 10.60
CA GLY A 353 13.31 24.68 11.91
C GLY A 353 12.04 23.81 11.95
N LYS A 354 11.49 23.44 10.80
CA LYS A 354 10.17 22.79 10.67
C LYS A 354 10.23 21.26 10.57
N LEU A 355 11.35 20.71 10.10
CA LEU A 355 11.51 19.26 9.93
C LEU A 355 11.56 18.56 11.29
N LEU A 356 10.58 17.70 11.57
CA LEU A 356 10.67 16.73 12.66
C LEU A 356 11.67 15.64 12.27
N ARG A 357 11.40 14.94 11.16
CA ARG A 357 12.23 13.86 10.61
C ARG A 357 11.99 13.66 9.11
N ASN A 358 13.02 13.20 8.40
CA ASN A 358 12.92 12.55 7.09
C ASN A 358 13.16 11.04 7.27
N TYR A 359 12.14 10.22 7.00
CA TYR A 359 12.19 8.76 6.94
C TYR A 359 12.38 8.35 5.48
N THR A 360 13.62 8.00 5.10
CA THR A 360 13.94 7.60 3.72
C THR A 360 13.98 6.09 3.57
N GLN A 361 13.36 5.59 2.51
CA GLN A 361 13.46 4.21 2.06
C GLN A 361 14.71 3.98 1.19
N ASN A 362 15.44 5.03 0.84
CA ASN A 362 16.58 4.98 -0.06
C ASN A 362 17.85 4.55 0.68
N ILE A 363 18.74 3.90 -0.07
CA ILE A 363 20.06 3.43 0.38
C ILE A 363 21.21 4.23 -0.27
N ASP A 364 20.86 5.22 -1.10
CA ASP A 364 21.76 6.06 -1.90
C ASP A 364 22.46 7.17 -1.08
N ASN A 365 21.95 7.48 0.12
CA ASN A 365 22.53 8.40 1.10
C ASN A 365 22.64 9.87 0.63
N LEU A 366 21.86 10.26 -0.40
CA LEU A 366 21.94 11.59 -1.00
C LEU A 366 21.40 12.70 -0.08
N GLU A 367 20.57 12.34 0.90
CA GLU A 367 20.11 13.23 1.97
C GLU A 367 21.28 13.85 2.75
N SER A 368 22.33 13.07 2.98
CA SER A 368 23.55 13.53 3.67
C SER A 368 24.30 14.57 2.83
N TYR A 369 24.38 14.40 1.51
CA TYR A 369 25.03 15.36 0.61
C TYR A 369 24.23 16.66 0.45
N ALA A 370 22.90 16.62 0.51
CA ALA A 370 22.06 17.82 0.64
C ALA A 370 22.19 18.52 2.02
N GLY A 371 22.88 17.90 2.98
CA GLY A 371 23.08 18.42 4.34
C GLY A 371 21.87 18.28 5.25
N ILE A 372 21.02 17.27 5.02
CA ILE A 372 20.03 16.86 6.01
C ILE A 372 20.79 16.27 7.21
N GLN A 373 20.50 16.79 8.40
CA GLN A 373 21.21 16.46 9.63
C GLN A 373 21.01 14.99 10.00
N SER A 374 22.06 14.38 10.56
CA SER A 374 22.08 12.95 10.92
C SER A 374 20.95 12.57 11.89
N GLU A 375 20.57 13.48 12.77
CA GLU A 375 19.50 13.38 13.76
C GLU A 375 18.12 13.63 13.15
N LYS A 376 18.04 14.33 12.01
CA LYS A 376 16.82 14.54 11.23
C LYS A 376 16.55 13.43 10.22
N MET A 377 17.55 12.64 9.83
CA MET A 377 17.42 11.54 8.89
C MET A 377 17.26 10.17 9.57
N VAL A 378 16.32 9.36 9.09
CA VAL A 378 16.24 7.92 9.37
C VAL A 378 16.29 7.18 8.04
N GLN A 379 17.41 6.49 7.78
CA GLN A 379 17.54 5.52 6.68
C GLN A 379 16.84 4.22 7.09
N CYS A 380 15.60 4.06 6.67
CA CYS A 380 14.72 2.97 7.09
C CYS A 380 15.25 1.61 6.62
N HIS A 381 15.84 1.56 5.42
CA HIS A 381 16.40 0.34 4.84
C HIS A 381 17.93 0.31 4.90
N GLY A 382 18.53 1.00 5.87
CA GLY A 382 19.99 1.08 6.02
C GLY A 382 20.68 1.86 4.89
N SER A 383 21.99 1.66 4.74
CA SER A 383 22.78 2.32 3.69
C SER A 383 24.14 1.65 3.47
N PHE A 384 24.81 2.01 2.38
CA PHE A 384 26.18 1.57 2.07
C PHE A 384 27.27 2.22 2.94
N ALA A 385 26.93 3.01 3.97
CA ALA A 385 27.91 3.69 4.83
C ALA A 385 28.86 2.71 5.55
N THR A 386 28.36 1.53 5.92
CA THR A 386 29.12 0.46 6.56
C THR A 386 28.72 -0.91 6.03
N ALA A 387 29.59 -1.89 6.26
CA ALA A 387 29.31 -3.30 6.01
C ALA A 387 29.63 -4.11 7.27
N SER A 388 29.02 -5.28 7.41
CA SER A 388 29.20 -6.20 8.55
C SER A 388 29.41 -7.63 8.08
N CYS A 389 30.27 -8.38 8.76
CA CYS A 389 30.40 -9.82 8.52
C CYS A 389 29.19 -10.56 9.09
N VAL A 390 28.49 -11.35 8.28
CA VAL A 390 27.30 -12.11 8.73
C VAL A 390 27.61 -13.21 9.76
N THR A 391 28.89 -13.58 9.94
CA THR A 391 29.33 -14.67 10.82
C THR A 391 29.94 -14.20 12.15
N CYS A 392 30.75 -13.14 12.14
CA CYS A 392 31.41 -12.63 13.36
C CYS A 392 30.98 -11.21 13.74
N HIS A 393 30.06 -10.61 12.96
CA HIS A 393 29.52 -9.26 13.17
C HIS A 393 30.56 -8.14 13.21
N TRP A 394 31.81 -8.40 12.78
CA TRP A 394 32.81 -7.37 12.59
C TRP A 394 32.35 -6.38 11.50
N LYS A 395 32.39 -5.10 11.83
CA LYS A 395 31.85 -3.99 11.04
C LYS A 395 32.98 -3.08 10.55
N LEU A 396 32.88 -2.61 9.30
CA LEU A 396 33.85 -1.74 8.64
C LEU A 396 33.16 -0.66 7.77
N PRO A 397 33.83 0.44 7.39
CA PRO A 397 33.33 1.40 6.42
C PRO A 397 33.03 0.74 5.07
N GLY A 398 31.87 1.02 4.48
CA GLY A 398 31.36 0.31 3.30
C GLY A 398 32.18 0.57 2.03
N GLU A 399 32.80 1.75 1.92
CA GLU A 399 33.75 2.12 0.87
C GLU A 399 34.85 1.06 0.65
N ARG A 400 35.25 0.36 1.72
CA ARG A 400 36.29 -0.69 1.67
C ARG A 400 35.88 -1.95 0.90
N ILE A 401 34.59 -2.13 0.60
CA ILE A 401 34.09 -3.25 -0.22
C ILE A 401 33.58 -2.80 -1.60
N PHE A 402 33.61 -1.50 -1.93
CA PHE A 402 33.11 -0.99 -3.21
C PHE A 402 33.95 -1.47 -4.40
N SER A 403 35.26 -1.67 -4.23
CA SER A 403 36.11 -2.26 -5.27
C SER A 403 35.72 -3.71 -5.58
N ASN A 404 35.49 -4.53 -4.56
CA ASN A 404 35.03 -5.91 -4.76
C ASN A 404 33.66 -5.93 -5.45
N ILE A 405 32.71 -5.10 -5.00
CA ILE A 405 31.39 -4.95 -5.64
C ILE A 405 31.50 -4.60 -7.13
N ARG A 406 32.33 -3.61 -7.48
CA ARG A 406 32.54 -3.18 -8.89
C ARG A 406 33.21 -4.26 -9.74
N ASN A 407 34.05 -5.11 -9.13
CA ASN A 407 34.70 -6.24 -9.79
C ASN A 407 33.85 -7.53 -9.81
N LEU A 408 32.63 -7.53 -9.26
CA LEU A 408 31.79 -8.71 -9.04
C LEU A 408 32.45 -9.79 -8.15
N GLU A 409 33.34 -9.36 -7.25
CA GLU A 409 34.01 -10.21 -6.27
C GLU A 409 33.23 -10.24 -4.94
N LEU A 410 33.14 -11.42 -4.32
CA LEU A 410 32.60 -11.53 -2.95
C LEU A 410 33.55 -10.85 -1.94
N PRO A 411 33.12 -9.81 -1.20
CA PRO A 411 33.93 -9.21 -0.16
C PRO A 411 33.99 -10.12 1.07
N LEU A 412 35.19 -10.56 1.44
CA LEU A 412 35.40 -11.56 2.50
C LEU A 412 35.93 -10.94 3.79
N CYS A 413 35.44 -11.43 4.92
CA CYS A 413 35.87 -10.99 6.24
C CYS A 413 37.27 -11.56 6.57
N PRO A 414 38.28 -10.73 6.86
CA PRO A 414 39.65 -11.20 7.11
C PRO A 414 39.75 -12.11 8.34
N TYR A 415 38.90 -11.91 9.36
CA TYR A 415 38.88 -12.72 10.57
C TYR A 415 38.28 -14.13 10.36
N CYS A 416 37.28 -14.25 9.48
CA CYS A 416 36.65 -15.54 9.15
C CYS A 416 37.34 -16.28 7.99
N TYR A 417 38.17 -15.59 7.21
CA TYR A 417 38.75 -16.10 5.97
C TYR A 417 39.51 -17.42 6.11
N LYS A 418 40.24 -17.62 7.21
CA LYS A 418 40.96 -18.88 7.46
C LYS A 418 40.01 -20.08 7.49
N LYS A 419 38.95 -20.01 8.31
CA LYS A 419 37.92 -21.06 8.38
C LYS A 419 37.11 -21.16 7.08
N ARG A 420 36.83 -20.03 6.42
CA ARG A 420 36.16 -20.04 5.11
C ARG A 420 36.95 -20.87 4.08
N LYS A 421 38.29 -20.77 4.06
CA LYS A 421 39.15 -21.60 3.19
C LYS A 421 39.15 -23.10 3.54
N GLU A 422 38.92 -23.44 4.80
CA GLU A 422 38.78 -24.84 5.25
C GLU A 422 37.45 -25.45 4.78
N PHE A 423 36.38 -24.65 4.66
CA PHE A 423 35.06 -25.08 4.16
C PHE A 423 34.92 -24.98 2.62
N PHE A 424 35.52 -23.97 2.01
CA PHE A 424 35.44 -23.67 0.57
C PHE A 424 36.86 -23.52 0.00
N PRO A 425 37.61 -24.62 -0.19
CA PRO A 425 38.93 -24.59 -0.80
C PRO A 425 38.83 -24.18 -2.28
N THR A 426 39.59 -23.18 -2.70
CA THR A 426 39.70 -22.81 -4.12
C THR A 426 40.55 -23.84 -4.87
N SER A 427 39.96 -24.49 -5.87
CA SER A 427 40.62 -25.37 -6.83
C SER A 427 41.79 -24.66 -7.51
N GLN A 428 42.93 -25.35 -7.68
CA GLN A 428 44.14 -24.72 -8.21
C GLN A 428 44.03 -24.44 -9.72
N PRO A 429 44.68 -23.38 -10.23
CA PRO A 429 44.74 -23.13 -11.68
C PRO A 429 45.46 -24.29 -12.38
N GLY A 430 44.69 -25.15 -13.07
CA GLY A 430 45.22 -26.33 -13.76
C GLY A 430 44.53 -27.67 -13.43
N SER A 431 43.60 -27.73 -12.48
CA SER A 431 42.73 -28.90 -12.32
C SER A 431 41.78 -29.03 -13.51
N LYS A 432 41.72 -30.21 -14.14
CA LYS A 432 40.88 -30.47 -15.32
C LYS A 432 39.39 -30.32 -14.97
N GLU A 433 38.64 -29.67 -15.85
CA GLU A 433 37.18 -29.66 -15.79
C GLU A 433 36.65 -31.10 -15.90
N GLY A 434 35.92 -31.58 -14.90
CA GLY A 434 35.18 -32.85 -14.98
C GLY A 434 35.34 -33.83 -13.80
N GLU A 435 36.24 -33.61 -12.84
CA GLU A 435 36.20 -34.39 -11.59
C GLU A 435 35.17 -33.81 -10.61
N PRO A 436 34.34 -34.66 -9.95
CA PRO A 436 33.41 -34.18 -8.94
C PRO A 436 34.20 -33.71 -7.72
N GLU A 437 34.11 -32.41 -7.41
CA GLU A 437 34.73 -31.84 -6.22
C GLU A 437 34.30 -32.66 -5.00
N THR A 438 35.28 -33.26 -4.31
CA THR A 438 35.02 -34.13 -3.16
C THR A 438 34.71 -33.26 -1.95
N PHE A 439 33.53 -32.64 -1.98
CA PHE A 439 33.01 -31.79 -0.92
C PHE A 439 33.00 -32.61 0.37
N ASN A 440 33.75 -32.15 1.37
CA ASN A 440 33.90 -32.90 2.61
C ASN A 440 32.54 -32.99 3.32
N SER A 441 31.90 -34.16 3.26
CA SER A 441 30.54 -34.43 3.74
C SER A 441 30.25 -33.94 5.18
N VAL A 442 31.30 -33.82 5.99
CA VAL A 442 31.28 -33.25 7.35
C VAL A 442 30.81 -31.78 7.41
N PHE A 443 30.94 -31.01 6.33
CA PHE A 443 30.62 -29.57 6.29
C PHE A 443 29.35 -29.21 5.51
N ASN A 444 28.50 -30.18 5.16
CA ASN A 444 27.26 -29.97 4.39
C ASN A 444 26.26 -28.96 5.01
N ASN A 445 26.44 -28.59 6.28
CA ASN A 445 25.60 -27.62 7.00
C ASN A 445 26.16 -26.19 7.04
N VAL A 446 27.27 -25.89 6.34
CA VAL A 446 27.87 -24.54 6.31
C VAL A 446 27.37 -23.76 5.09
N LEU A 447 26.62 -22.68 5.34
CA LEU A 447 26.10 -21.80 4.28
C LEU A 447 27.21 -21.07 3.50
N LYS A 448 26.99 -20.81 2.19
CA LYS A 448 27.97 -20.10 1.33
C LYS A 448 28.30 -18.68 1.81
N SER A 449 27.43 -18.07 2.62
CA SER A 449 27.64 -16.78 3.27
C SER A 449 28.66 -16.78 4.42
N TYR A 450 29.19 -17.94 4.85
CA TYR A 450 30.14 -18.01 5.97
C TYR A 450 31.37 -17.13 5.74
N GLY A 451 31.57 -16.12 6.60
CA GLY A 451 32.69 -15.18 6.51
C GLY A 451 32.58 -14.18 5.36
N VAL A 452 31.42 -14.00 4.75
CA VAL A 452 31.13 -12.93 3.78
C VAL A 452 30.78 -11.64 4.52
N LEU A 453 31.17 -10.50 3.94
CA LEU A 453 30.74 -9.16 4.36
C LEU A 453 29.44 -8.83 3.63
N LYS A 454 28.48 -8.18 4.29
CA LYS A 454 27.21 -7.69 3.73
C LYS A 454 27.15 -6.18 3.95
N PRO A 455 26.71 -5.34 3.00
CA PRO A 455 26.46 -3.92 3.26
C PRO A 455 25.33 -3.79 4.29
N ASP A 456 25.37 -2.78 5.14
CA ASP A 456 24.35 -2.56 6.18
C ASP A 456 23.07 -1.90 5.60
N ILE A 457 22.64 -2.38 4.43
CA ILE A 457 21.31 -2.19 3.85
C ILE A 457 20.38 -3.32 4.33
N THR A 458 19.10 -3.02 4.51
CA THR A 458 18.09 -3.98 4.99
C THR A 458 17.52 -4.77 3.82
N PHE A 459 17.65 -6.10 3.91
CA PHE A 459 17.09 -7.06 2.98
C PHE A 459 15.65 -7.45 3.39
N PHE A 460 14.84 -7.97 2.47
CA PHE A 460 13.54 -8.57 2.79
C PHE A 460 13.75 -9.75 3.74
N GLY A 461 12.96 -9.80 4.83
CA GLY A 461 13.15 -10.75 5.94
C GLY A 461 14.16 -10.29 7.01
N GLU A 462 14.94 -9.23 6.78
CA GLU A 462 15.86 -8.66 7.76
C GLU A 462 15.17 -7.57 8.61
N ALA A 463 15.58 -7.45 9.88
CA ALA A 463 15.06 -6.40 10.76
C ALA A 463 15.57 -5.01 10.34
N LEU A 464 14.68 -4.01 10.37
CA LEU A 464 15.06 -2.61 10.13
C LEU A 464 16.02 -2.10 11.21
N PRO A 465 16.86 -1.07 10.91
CA PRO A 465 17.78 -0.51 11.87
C PRO A 465 17.06 0.00 13.12
N SER A 466 17.61 -0.25 14.31
CA SER A 466 17.00 0.16 15.61
C SER A 466 16.73 1.66 15.73
N LYS A 467 17.31 2.49 14.86
CA LYS A 467 17.02 3.92 14.73
C LYS A 467 15.58 4.18 14.25
N PHE A 468 15.02 3.32 13.40
CA PHE A 468 13.63 3.39 12.96
C PHE A 468 12.67 3.25 14.15
N HIS A 469 12.69 2.09 14.82
CA HIS A 469 11.77 1.77 15.92
C HIS A 469 11.88 2.70 17.12
N ARG A 470 13.07 3.27 17.39
CA ARG A 470 13.28 4.24 18.47
C ARG A 470 12.66 5.60 18.18
N ASN A 471 12.78 6.10 16.95
CA ASN A 471 12.29 7.44 16.61
C ASN A 471 10.80 7.44 16.26
N ILE A 472 10.28 6.39 15.57
CA ILE A 472 8.91 6.43 15.04
C ILE A 472 7.85 6.50 16.16
N ARG A 473 8.08 5.82 17.29
CA ARG A 473 7.21 5.88 18.49
C ARG A 473 7.00 7.30 19.01
N ASP A 474 8.07 8.09 18.98
CA ASP A 474 8.10 9.46 19.48
C ASP A 474 7.64 10.47 18.43
N ASP A 475 8.03 10.26 17.17
CA ASP A 475 7.78 11.19 16.07
C ASP A 475 6.31 11.17 15.65
N VAL A 476 5.66 10.01 15.62
CA VAL A 476 4.24 9.85 15.27
C VAL A 476 3.34 10.72 16.15
N LEU A 477 3.58 10.73 17.47
CA LEU A 477 2.81 11.50 18.44
C LEU A 477 3.11 13.01 18.42
N LYS A 478 4.20 13.44 17.77
CA LYS A 478 4.65 14.84 17.70
C LYS A 478 4.42 15.46 16.32
N CYS A 479 4.04 14.67 15.32
CA CYS A 479 3.86 15.09 13.95
C CYS A 479 2.66 16.05 13.82
N ASP A 480 2.83 17.17 13.11
CA ASP A 480 1.74 18.10 12.79
C ASP A 480 1.40 18.19 11.30
N LEU A 481 2.20 17.55 10.43
CA LEU A 481 2.00 17.42 8.98
C LEU A 481 2.83 16.25 8.44
N LEU A 482 2.20 15.30 7.74
CA LEU A 482 2.87 14.23 7.02
C LEU A 482 2.98 14.56 5.53
N ILE A 483 4.16 14.34 4.92
CA ILE A 483 4.37 14.44 3.47
C ILE A 483 5.07 13.18 2.97
N CYS A 484 4.38 12.38 2.15
CA CYS A 484 4.92 11.22 1.46
C CYS A 484 5.36 11.59 0.05
N ILE A 485 6.60 11.30 -0.33
CA ILE A 485 7.18 11.78 -1.60
C ILE A 485 7.92 10.68 -2.36
N GLY A 486 7.61 10.51 -3.65
CA GLY A 486 8.37 9.62 -4.54
C GLY A 486 8.34 8.14 -4.14
N THR A 487 7.25 7.67 -3.53
CA THR A 487 7.11 6.29 -3.03
C THR A 487 5.76 5.69 -3.42
N SER A 488 5.76 4.37 -3.64
CA SER A 488 4.54 3.58 -3.82
C SER A 488 3.98 3.02 -2.51
N LEU A 489 4.63 3.23 -1.36
CA LEU A 489 4.22 2.72 -0.03
C LEU A 489 3.88 1.22 0.01
N LYS A 490 4.60 0.40 -0.76
CA LYS A 490 4.40 -1.08 -0.83
C LYS A 490 5.30 -1.88 0.12
N VAL A 491 6.09 -1.25 0.99
CA VAL A 491 7.10 -1.93 1.84
C VAL A 491 6.86 -1.57 3.31
N ALA A 492 6.32 -2.54 4.05
CA ALA A 492 6.19 -2.49 5.50
C ALA A 492 7.56 -2.67 6.18
N PRO A 493 7.77 -2.16 7.40
CA PRO A 493 6.83 -1.37 8.22
C PRO A 493 6.80 0.13 7.87
N VAL A 494 7.51 0.57 6.82
CA VAL A 494 7.56 2.01 6.45
C VAL A 494 6.25 2.48 5.84
N SER A 495 5.55 1.63 5.07
CA SER A 495 4.18 1.88 4.59
C SER A 495 3.23 2.25 5.72
N GLU A 496 3.35 1.58 6.86
CA GLU A 496 2.41 1.71 7.98
C GLU A 496 2.50 3.03 8.74
N ILE A 497 3.50 3.88 8.45
CA ILE A 497 3.59 5.22 9.05
C ILE A 497 2.31 6.04 8.77
N VAL A 498 1.72 5.91 7.57
CA VAL A 498 0.46 6.62 7.23
C VAL A 498 -0.71 6.20 8.12
N ASN A 499 -0.70 4.96 8.60
CA ASN A 499 -1.72 4.36 9.47
C ASN A 499 -1.45 4.61 10.97
N MET A 500 -0.20 4.88 11.35
CA MET A 500 0.19 5.21 12.74
C MET A 500 -0.07 6.68 13.11
N ILE A 501 -0.03 7.58 12.13
CA ILE A 501 -0.16 9.03 12.34
C ILE A 501 -1.57 9.39 12.85
N PRO A 502 -1.70 10.26 13.89
CA PRO A 502 -3.00 10.65 14.43
C PRO A 502 -3.95 11.21 13.36
N SER A 503 -5.23 10.86 13.45
CA SER A 503 -6.21 11.10 12.39
C SER A 503 -6.44 12.58 12.03
N TYR A 504 -6.21 13.50 12.99
CA TYR A 504 -6.30 14.95 12.76
C TYR A 504 -5.10 15.55 12.00
N VAL A 505 -4.01 14.79 11.81
CA VAL A 505 -2.80 15.27 11.12
C VAL A 505 -3.04 15.22 9.61
N PRO A 506 -2.83 16.34 8.88
CA PRO A 506 -2.92 16.34 7.43
C PRO A 506 -1.85 15.45 6.79
N GLN A 507 -2.24 14.67 5.80
CA GLN A 507 -1.36 13.80 5.03
C GLN A 507 -1.36 14.20 3.55
N VAL A 508 -0.19 14.52 3.02
CA VAL A 508 0.03 14.95 1.63
C VAL A 508 0.85 13.92 0.87
N LEU A 509 0.43 13.58 -0.35
CA LEU A 509 1.21 12.80 -1.31
C LEU A 509 1.80 13.73 -2.38
N ILE A 510 3.08 13.58 -2.68
CA ILE A 510 3.73 14.16 -3.86
C ILE A 510 4.37 13.00 -4.64
N ASN A 511 3.75 12.57 -5.73
CA ASN A 511 4.23 11.40 -6.46
C ASN A 511 3.83 11.45 -7.94
N LYS A 512 4.44 10.64 -8.81
CA LYS A 512 4.00 10.55 -10.20
C LYS A 512 2.61 9.89 -10.32
N ASP A 513 2.38 8.83 -9.53
CA ASP A 513 1.17 8.01 -9.57
C ASP A 513 0.42 8.07 -8.22
N PRO A 514 -0.93 7.93 -8.21
CA PRO A 514 -1.69 7.85 -6.97
C PRO A 514 -1.43 6.55 -6.20
N VAL A 515 -1.39 6.64 -4.86
CA VAL A 515 -1.24 5.47 -3.97
C VAL A 515 -2.63 4.99 -3.52
N ARG A 516 -3.21 4.06 -4.28
CA ARG A 516 -4.62 3.61 -4.12
C ARG A 516 -4.96 2.87 -2.83
N HIS A 517 -3.98 2.53 -2.00
CA HIS A 517 -4.17 1.83 -0.72
C HIS A 517 -3.92 2.72 0.51
N ALA A 518 -3.83 4.04 0.33
CA ALA A 518 -3.63 4.99 1.42
C ALA A 518 -4.43 6.28 1.19
N GLU A 519 -5.18 6.71 2.21
CA GLU A 519 -6.09 7.85 2.15
C GLU A 519 -5.39 9.18 2.48
N PHE A 520 -4.82 9.81 1.46
CA PHE A 520 -4.23 11.15 1.53
C PHE A 520 -5.29 12.24 1.44
N ASP A 521 -5.12 13.32 2.20
CA ASP A 521 -6.03 14.46 2.13
C ASP A 521 -5.85 15.23 0.81
N LEU A 522 -4.58 15.41 0.43
CA LEU A 522 -4.14 16.05 -0.81
C LEU A 522 -3.11 15.18 -1.54
N SER A 523 -3.34 14.88 -2.81
CA SER A 523 -2.41 14.25 -3.73
C SER A 523 -2.01 15.23 -4.83
N LEU A 524 -0.71 15.47 -4.94
CA LEU A 524 -0.07 16.32 -5.94
C LEU A 524 0.69 15.42 -6.91
N LEU A 525 0.05 15.14 -8.05
CA LEU A 525 0.51 14.19 -9.05
C LEU A 525 1.42 14.86 -10.08
N GLY A 526 2.64 14.34 -10.25
CA GLY A 526 3.63 14.91 -11.17
C GLY A 526 5.08 14.58 -10.78
N TYR A 527 6.05 15.23 -11.44
CA TYR A 527 7.45 15.11 -11.06
C TYR A 527 7.71 15.86 -9.74
N CYS A 528 8.28 15.17 -8.75
CA CYS A 528 8.41 15.73 -7.40
C CYS A 528 9.29 16.99 -7.31
N ASP A 529 10.28 17.16 -8.20
CA ASP A 529 11.09 18.38 -8.29
C ASP A 529 10.26 19.60 -8.75
N ASP A 530 9.33 19.41 -9.69
CA ASP A 530 8.42 20.45 -10.19
C ASP A 530 7.38 20.84 -9.13
N VAL A 531 6.79 19.84 -8.46
CA VAL A 531 5.86 20.09 -7.34
C VAL A 531 6.57 20.83 -6.20
N ALA A 532 7.81 20.44 -5.87
CA ALA A 532 8.61 21.12 -4.86
C ALA A 532 8.93 22.58 -5.25
N ALA A 533 9.19 22.84 -6.53
CA ALA A 533 9.41 24.20 -7.02
C ALA A 533 8.14 25.06 -6.91
N LEU A 534 6.99 24.58 -7.41
CA LEU A 534 5.68 25.24 -7.28
C LEU A 534 5.31 25.54 -5.82
N VAL A 535 5.48 24.57 -4.92
CA VAL A 535 5.18 24.76 -3.49
C VAL A 535 6.13 25.79 -2.88
N THR A 536 7.41 25.79 -3.26
CA THR A 536 8.40 26.78 -2.80
C THR A 536 8.05 28.19 -3.28
N GLN A 537 7.68 28.36 -4.56
CA GLN A 537 7.18 29.61 -5.14
C GLN A 537 5.96 30.11 -4.36
N LYS A 538 4.91 29.28 -4.22
CA LYS A 538 3.68 29.65 -3.49
C LYS A 538 3.94 29.97 -2.02
N CYS A 539 4.90 29.32 -1.37
CA CYS A 539 5.29 29.68 0.00
C CYS A 539 6.01 31.04 0.11
N GLY A 540 6.49 31.62 -1.00
CA GLY A 540 7.37 32.79 -0.98
C GLY A 540 8.76 32.46 -0.44
N TRP A 541 9.25 31.24 -0.69
CA TRP A 541 10.52 30.73 -0.17
C TRP A 541 11.57 30.60 -1.30
N SER A 542 12.79 30.25 -0.94
CA SER A 542 13.90 30.02 -1.87
C SER A 542 14.60 28.72 -1.52
N MET A 543 14.85 27.88 -2.52
CA MET A 543 15.39 26.53 -2.36
C MET A 543 16.93 26.55 -2.49
N PRO A 544 17.68 25.92 -1.56
CA PRO A 544 19.14 25.88 -1.60
C PRO A 544 19.63 24.83 -2.63
N HIS A 545 19.37 25.04 -3.91
CA HIS A 545 19.73 24.14 -5.01
C HIS A 545 20.23 24.92 -6.23
N ASN A 546 21.23 24.39 -6.95
CA ASN A 546 21.81 25.07 -8.12
C ASN A 546 20.80 25.29 -9.28
N LYS A 547 19.82 24.39 -9.43
CA LYS A 547 18.69 24.54 -10.39
C LYS A 547 17.60 25.53 -9.96
N TRP A 548 17.59 26.01 -8.71
CA TRP A 548 16.52 26.89 -8.21
C TRP A 548 16.32 28.17 -9.04
N PRO A 549 17.37 28.89 -9.50
CA PRO A 549 17.19 30.09 -10.32
C PRO A 549 16.42 29.87 -11.63
N THR A 550 16.47 28.66 -12.19
CA THR A 550 15.68 28.28 -13.37
C THR A 550 14.28 27.79 -12.97
N LEU A 551 14.19 26.93 -11.95
CA LEU A 551 12.90 26.37 -11.49
C LEU A 551 11.95 27.45 -10.94
N GLN A 552 12.47 28.52 -10.33
CA GLN A 552 11.64 29.62 -9.81
C GLN A 552 10.96 30.44 -10.93
N GLU A 553 11.47 30.41 -12.16
CA GLU A 553 10.93 31.15 -13.32
C GLU A 553 9.89 30.33 -14.12
N VAL A 554 9.78 29.02 -13.85
CA VAL A 554 8.81 28.15 -14.50
C VAL A 554 7.40 28.43 -13.99
N GLU A 555 6.47 28.67 -14.90
CA GLU A 555 5.04 28.70 -14.58
C GLU A 555 4.48 27.27 -14.61
N TYR A 556 3.90 26.82 -13.50
CA TYR A 556 3.35 25.47 -13.38
C TYR A 556 1.82 25.47 -13.59
N GLY A 557 1.33 24.50 -14.37
CA GLY A 557 -0.08 24.10 -14.40
C GLY A 557 -0.44 23.33 -13.13
N CYS A 558 -1.68 23.47 -12.68
CA CYS A 558 -2.21 22.79 -11.51
C CYS A 558 -3.69 22.52 -11.74
N GLU A 559 -3.99 21.39 -12.38
CA GLU A 559 -5.35 21.01 -12.78
C GLU A 559 -5.94 20.05 -11.76
N MET A 560 -7.12 20.37 -11.23
CA MET A 560 -7.81 19.51 -10.26
C MET A 560 -8.64 18.47 -11.02
N TYR A 561 -8.25 17.20 -10.93
CA TYR A 561 -9.00 16.09 -11.53
C TYR A 561 -10.13 15.62 -10.61
N GLU A 562 -9.86 15.57 -9.30
CA GLU A 562 -10.80 15.17 -8.26
C GLU A 562 -10.56 16.02 -7.00
N ARG A 563 -11.49 16.02 -6.05
CA ARG A 563 -11.32 16.77 -4.79
C ARG A 563 -10.07 16.29 -4.05
N GLY A 564 -9.08 17.17 -3.91
CA GLY A 564 -7.79 16.83 -3.31
C GLY A 564 -6.87 15.99 -4.18
N ILE A 565 -7.11 15.91 -5.49
CA ILE A 565 -6.17 15.31 -6.46
C ILE A 565 -5.90 16.33 -7.57
N TYR A 566 -4.66 16.81 -7.63
CA TYR A 566 -4.18 17.75 -8.63
C TYR A 566 -3.11 17.10 -9.50
N GLU A 567 -3.16 17.35 -10.80
CA GLU A 567 -2.06 17.10 -11.72
C GLU A 567 -1.24 18.37 -11.91
N ILE A 568 0.09 18.26 -11.78
CA ILE A 568 1.05 19.35 -11.86
C ILE A 568 2.06 19.06 -12.95
N GLN A 569 2.14 19.97 -13.91
CA GLN A 569 3.10 19.91 -15.02
C GLN A 569 3.64 21.33 -15.30
N PRO A 570 4.90 21.50 -15.75
CA PRO A 570 5.37 22.77 -16.29
C PRO A 570 4.48 23.22 -17.46
N LYS A 571 4.04 24.49 -17.48
CA LYS A 571 3.40 25.03 -18.69
C LYS A 571 4.44 25.13 -19.79
N ALA A 572 4.09 24.65 -20.99
CA ALA A 572 4.93 24.83 -22.15
C ALA A 572 5.21 26.33 -22.35
N SER A 573 6.50 26.71 -22.37
CA SER A 573 6.89 28.07 -22.72
C SER A 573 6.30 28.39 -24.09
N LYS A 574 5.67 29.57 -24.23
CA LYS A 574 5.32 30.10 -25.55
C LYS A 574 6.64 30.32 -26.29
N SER A 575 7.01 29.37 -27.15
CA SER A 575 8.16 29.54 -28.03
C SER A 575 7.89 30.78 -28.88
N SER A 576 8.82 31.73 -28.83
CA SER A 576 8.84 32.83 -29.78
C SER A 576 8.84 32.23 -31.19
N SER A 577 7.77 32.47 -31.94
CA SER A 577 7.73 32.14 -33.37
C SER A 577 8.98 32.70 -34.04
N PRO A 578 9.73 31.91 -34.82
CA PRO A 578 10.89 32.43 -35.53
C PRO A 578 10.41 33.56 -36.44
N GLN A 579 11.03 34.74 -36.31
CA GLN A 579 10.84 35.77 -37.33
C GLN A 579 11.41 35.23 -38.65
N PRO A 580 10.71 35.39 -39.78
CA PRO A 580 11.30 35.09 -41.07
C PRO A 580 12.43 36.08 -41.32
N GLU A 581 13.64 35.57 -41.57
CA GLU A 581 14.73 36.37 -42.14
C GLU A 581 14.39 36.65 -43.62
N GLU A 582 14.53 37.92 -44.04
CA GLU A 582 14.45 38.38 -45.44
C GLU A 582 15.82 38.26 -46.15
#